data_AF-M4ZGC2-F1
#
_entry.id   AF-M4ZGC2-F1
#
_cell.length_a   1.000
_cell.length_b   1.000
_cell.length_c   1.000
_cell.angle_alpha   90.00
_cell.angle_beta   90.00
_cell.angle_gamma   90.00
#
_symmetry.space_group_name_H-M   'P 1'
#
loop_
_entity.id
_entity.type
_entity.pdbx_description
1 polymer ?
#
loop_
_entity_poly.entity_id
_entity_poly.type
_entity_poly.pdbx_seq_one_letter_code
_entity_poly.pdbx_strand_id
1 'polypeptide(L)'
;MSPVTRVALALAALLLPLLASASPARADLKLCNRMSYVVEAAIGIDEKAATATRGWFRLDPATCRVVLQGTMTADRILLHARALSLYGASPIAGNGNDQLCVATDNFIIAAARQCRTGQTPAPFTQVTPTKADDGTLIAYLAESAEYDDEQARLAGIQRLLGIAGYDVSPIDGVDGPKTQAALAAFLKSRGLASDVVSQPTFFATMVDAVQTPSPTGLTWCNDTPHKVMAAVATDDGRTVVSRGWYRIDAGKCLHPDITGQPKKVYSFAEAVDDENRTIKLKNKPLNWGGLVQLCTRENKFETSEQGDCPSRGFAATGFTAVDITRGGKTLRFALP
;
A
#
# COMPACT_ATOMS: atom_id res chain seq x y z
N MET A 1 -22.36 -87.78 24.61
CA MET A 1 -22.47 -87.36 26.03
C MET A 1 -22.28 -85.85 26.11
N SER A 2 -23.21 -85.18 26.77
CA SER A 2 -23.18 -83.76 27.20
C SER A 2 -22.09 -83.55 28.29
N PRO A 3 -21.94 -82.38 28.94
CA PRO A 3 -21.67 -80.98 28.54
C PRO A 3 -20.40 -80.44 29.25
N VAL A 4 -19.96 -79.19 29.00
CA VAL A 4 -19.66 -78.13 30.00
C VAL A 4 -19.16 -76.87 29.25
N THR A 5 -20.15 -76.03 28.94
CA THR A 5 -20.26 -74.57 29.09
C THR A 5 -19.06 -73.71 29.56
N ARG A 6 -18.97 -72.51 28.92
CA ARG A 6 -18.30 -71.24 29.32
C ARG A 6 -16.77 -71.26 29.10
N VAL A 7 -16.22 -70.55 28.12
CA VAL A 7 -16.17 -69.08 28.02
C VAL A 7 -16.25 -68.67 26.55
N ALA A 8 -17.32 -67.96 26.20
CA ALA A 8 -17.44 -67.26 24.93
C ALA A 8 -16.99 -65.81 25.11
N LEU A 9 -16.46 -65.24 24.03
CA LEU A 9 -16.08 -63.83 23.82
C LEU A 9 -14.87 -63.31 24.60
N ALA A 10 -13.74 -63.15 23.89
CA ALA A 10 -13.09 -61.85 23.70
C ALA A 10 -11.66 -62.06 23.16
N LEU A 11 -11.53 -62.63 21.97
CA LEU A 11 -10.29 -62.56 21.21
C LEU A 11 -10.61 -62.07 19.80
N ALA A 12 -9.86 -61.07 19.35
CA ALA A 12 -9.85 -60.46 18.01
C ALA A 12 -10.91 -59.39 17.73
N ALA A 13 -10.71 -58.17 18.23
CA ALA A 13 -10.88 -56.91 17.48
C ALA A 13 -10.75 -55.70 18.41
N LEU A 14 -9.53 -55.29 18.78
CA LEU A 14 -9.28 -53.97 19.38
C LEU A 14 -7.79 -53.60 19.31
N LEU A 15 -7.25 -53.63 18.10
CA LEU A 15 -6.02 -52.94 17.73
C LEU A 15 -6.31 -52.20 16.42
N LEU A 16 -7.26 -51.26 16.46
CA LEU A 16 -7.23 -50.15 15.51
C LEU A 16 -6.00 -49.33 15.88
N PRO A 17 -4.99 -49.17 15.01
CA PRO A 17 -4.05 -48.09 15.22
C PRO A 17 -4.87 -46.81 15.11
N LEU A 18 -4.92 -46.02 16.19
CA LEU A 18 -5.12 -44.58 16.08
C LEU A 18 -3.96 -44.06 15.20
N LEU A 19 -4.10 -44.17 13.89
CA LEU A 19 -3.50 -43.25 12.95
C LEU A 19 -4.24 -41.93 13.17
N ALA A 20 -3.92 -41.28 14.31
CA ALA A 20 -4.09 -39.86 14.44
C ALA A 20 -3.27 -39.28 13.28
N SER A 21 -3.97 -38.88 12.23
CA SER A 21 -3.44 -37.96 11.23
C SER A 21 -3.08 -36.70 11.98
N ALA A 22 -1.88 -36.68 12.55
CA ALA A 22 -1.23 -35.47 13.02
C ALA A 22 -1.05 -34.63 11.76
N SER A 23 -2.02 -33.74 11.52
CA SER A 23 -1.86 -32.68 10.55
C SER A 23 -0.49 -32.06 10.81
N PRO A 24 0.38 -31.93 9.80
CA PRO A 24 1.70 -31.37 10.01
C PRO A 24 1.53 -30.03 10.71
N ALA A 25 2.13 -29.87 11.89
CA ALA A 25 2.14 -28.60 12.59
C ALA A 25 2.87 -27.60 11.67
N ARG A 26 2.09 -26.71 11.04
CA ARG A 26 2.63 -25.75 10.08
C ARG A 26 3.22 -24.58 10.87
N ALA A 27 4.54 -24.54 10.94
CA ALA A 27 5.29 -23.40 11.48
C ALA A 27 5.45 -22.27 10.44
N ASP A 28 4.44 -22.09 9.58
CA ASP A 28 4.46 -21.09 8.52
C ASP A 28 4.54 -19.67 9.11
N LEU A 29 5.16 -18.74 8.38
CA LEU A 29 5.11 -17.31 8.69
C LEU A 29 4.04 -16.65 7.83
N LYS A 30 3.06 -15.99 8.46
CA LYS A 30 2.04 -15.16 7.83
C LYS A 30 2.30 -13.68 8.13
N LEU A 31 2.10 -12.85 7.12
CA LEU A 31 1.88 -11.41 7.30
C LEU A 31 0.39 -11.13 7.20
N CYS A 32 -0.14 -10.32 8.10
CA CYS A 32 -1.53 -9.88 8.08
C CYS A 32 -1.59 -8.35 7.99
N ASN A 33 -2.43 -7.83 7.12
CA ASN A 33 -2.57 -6.40 6.89
C ASN A 33 -3.79 -5.83 7.64
N ARG A 34 -3.54 -5.19 8.78
CA ARG A 34 -4.50 -4.40 9.57
C ARG A 34 -4.38 -2.90 9.31
N MET A 35 -3.82 -2.55 8.16
CA MET A 35 -3.82 -1.20 7.66
C MET A 35 -4.94 -1.03 6.63
N SER A 36 -5.38 0.20 6.46
CA SER A 36 -6.32 0.62 5.43
C SER A 36 -5.65 0.93 4.08
N TYR A 37 -4.43 0.43 3.89
CA TYR A 37 -3.64 0.58 2.68
C TYR A 37 -3.44 -0.79 2.03
N VAL A 38 -3.49 -0.86 0.71
CA VAL A 38 -2.87 -2.00 0.02
C VAL A 38 -1.36 -1.85 0.13
N VAL A 39 -0.70 -2.89 0.65
CA VAL A 39 0.74 -2.88 0.93
C VAL A 39 1.47 -3.95 0.15
N GLU A 40 2.71 -3.64 -0.19
CA GLU A 40 3.70 -4.59 -0.69
C GLU A 40 4.77 -4.78 0.38
N ALA A 41 5.01 -6.02 0.77
CA ALA A 41 5.97 -6.36 1.81
C ALA A 41 7.11 -7.24 1.28
N ALA A 42 8.28 -7.10 1.88
CA ALA A 42 9.41 -8.00 1.73
C ALA A 42 9.86 -8.46 3.11
N ILE A 43 10.25 -9.73 3.23
CA ILE A 43 10.84 -10.27 4.47
C ILE A 43 12.34 -10.47 4.27
N GLY A 44 13.09 -10.22 5.34
CA GLY A 44 14.47 -10.62 5.50
C GLY A 44 14.56 -11.71 6.56
N ILE A 45 15.38 -12.71 6.32
CA ILE A 45 15.64 -13.82 7.23
C ILE A 45 17.14 -13.82 7.51
N ASP A 46 17.49 -13.49 8.75
CA ASP A 46 18.84 -13.69 9.27
C ASP A 46 18.91 -15.11 9.84
N GLU A 47 19.80 -15.93 9.30
CA GLU A 47 20.14 -17.25 9.84
C GLU A 47 21.68 -17.34 9.93
N LYS A 48 22.20 -17.34 11.16
CA LYS A 48 23.64 -17.32 11.44
C LYS A 48 24.34 -16.12 10.78
N ALA A 49 25.19 -16.38 9.79
CA ALA A 49 25.95 -15.38 9.06
C ALA A 49 25.35 -15.01 7.69
N ALA A 50 24.18 -15.58 7.34
CA ALA A 50 23.53 -15.35 6.06
C ALA A 50 22.23 -14.55 6.25
N THR A 51 22.05 -13.53 5.40
CA THR A 51 20.78 -12.78 5.32
C THR A 51 20.19 -12.95 3.93
N ALA A 52 19.02 -13.55 3.85
CA ALA A 52 18.25 -13.66 2.62
C ALA A 52 17.02 -12.75 2.66
N THR A 53 16.65 -12.13 1.54
CA THR A 53 15.40 -11.38 1.38
C THR A 53 14.51 -11.99 0.31
N ARG A 54 13.20 -11.85 0.47
CA ARG A 54 12.21 -12.22 -0.56
C ARG A 54 11.01 -11.28 -0.52
N GLY A 55 10.44 -11.01 -1.69
CA GLY A 55 9.32 -10.10 -1.90
C GLY A 55 8.86 -10.15 -3.37
N TRP A 56 7.97 -9.31 -3.85
CA TRP A 56 7.06 -8.48 -3.08
C TRP A 56 5.78 -9.28 -2.78
N PHE A 57 5.34 -9.26 -1.53
CA PHE A 57 4.07 -9.83 -1.12
C PHE A 57 3.04 -8.71 -1.10
N ARG A 58 2.13 -8.71 -2.06
CA ARG A 58 0.92 -7.89 -1.97
C ARG A 58 0.01 -8.42 -0.85
N LEU A 59 -0.44 -7.53 0.02
CA LEU A 59 -1.51 -7.74 1.00
C LEU A 59 -2.55 -6.63 0.87
N ASP A 60 -3.78 -7.00 0.57
CA ASP A 60 -4.92 -6.08 0.63
C ASP A 60 -5.38 -5.91 2.09
N PRO A 61 -6.08 -4.82 2.44
CA PRO A 61 -6.61 -4.63 3.80
C PRO A 61 -7.42 -5.84 4.27
N ALA A 62 -7.22 -6.24 5.54
CA ALA A 62 -7.83 -7.40 6.19
C ALA A 62 -7.44 -8.77 5.61
N THR A 63 -6.37 -8.85 4.82
CA THR A 63 -5.88 -10.12 4.28
C THR A 63 -4.60 -10.59 4.97
N CYS A 64 -4.49 -11.90 5.14
CA CYS A 64 -3.27 -12.56 5.60
C CYS A 64 -2.66 -13.40 4.47
N ARG A 65 -1.33 -13.37 4.34
CA ARG A 65 -0.59 -14.12 3.33
C ARG A 65 0.55 -14.90 3.97
N VAL A 66 0.66 -16.18 3.61
CA VAL A 66 1.84 -17.00 3.97
C VAL A 66 3.04 -16.49 3.18
N VAL A 67 4.04 -16.01 3.90
CA VAL A 67 5.29 -15.44 3.35
C VAL A 67 6.50 -16.33 3.62
N LEU A 68 6.38 -17.39 4.41
CA LEU A 68 7.38 -18.45 4.50
C LEU A 68 6.68 -19.75 4.90
N GLN A 69 7.08 -20.87 4.30
CA GLN A 69 6.51 -22.18 4.61
C GLN A 69 7.49 -23.01 5.44
N GLY A 70 6.95 -23.79 6.38
CA GLY A 70 7.71 -24.76 7.17
C GLY A 70 8.41 -24.18 8.40
N THR A 71 9.07 -25.07 9.16
CA THR A 71 9.77 -24.73 10.40
C THR A 71 10.92 -23.76 10.15
N MET A 72 10.86 -22.61 10.80
CA MET A 72 11.81 -21.53 10.65
C MET A 72 12.92 -21.62 11.70
N THR A 73 14.18 -21.58 11.25
CA THR A 73 15.41 -21.56 12.06
C THR A 73 16.02 -20.16 12.16
N ALA A 74 15.25 -19.12 11.82
CA ALA A 74 15.72 -17.74 11.77
C ALA A 74 16.06 -17.18 13.15
N ASP A 75 17.22 -16.51 13.25
CA ASP A 75 17.61 -15.76 14.44
C ASP A 75 16.84 -14.44 14.53
N ARG A 76 16.64 -13.78 13.38
CA ARG A 76 15.86 -12.54 13.26
C ARG A 76 14.99 -12.57 12.02
N ILE A 77 13.79 -12.04 12.16
CA ILE A 77 12.88 -11.78 11.05
C ILE A 77 12.82 -10.28 10.86
N LEU A 78 13.07 -9.86 9.63
CA LEU A 78 13.14 -8.48 9.23
C LEU A 78 11.98 -8.23 8.25
N LEU A 79 11.36 -7.06 8.32
CA LEU A 79 10.22 -6.68 7.49
C LEU A 79 10.46 -5.31 6.89
N HIS A 80 10.24 -5.22 5.59
CA HIS A 80 10.10 -3.96 4.87
C HIS A 80 8.73 -3.94 4.21
N ALA A 81 8.03 -2.81 4.27
CA ALA A 81 6.72 -2.66 3.65
C ALA A 81 6.55 -1.25 3.07
N ARG A 82 5.80 -1.17 1.97
CA ARG A 82 5.41 0.09 1.33
C ARG A 82 3.94 0.03 0.92
N ALA A 83 3.24 1.15 1.01
CA ALA A 83 1.93 1.26 0.38
C ALA A 83 2.08 1.39 -1.14
N LEU A 84 1.05 1.03 -1.90
CA LEU A 84 1.02 1.32 -3.34
C LEU A 84 1.27 2.81 -3.61
N SER A 85 1.96 3.11 -4.71
CA SER A 85 2.28 4.49 -5.13
C SER A 85 1.05 5.40 -5.24
N LEU A 86 -0.12 4.81 -5.47
CA LEU A 86 -1.37 5.57 -5.60
C LEU A 86 -1.79 6.31 -4.33
N TYR A 87 -1.33 5.87 -3.15
CA TYR A 87 -1.64 6.53 -1.89
C TYR A 87 -0.75 7.76 -1.65
N GLY A 88 0.17 8.08 -2.57
CA GLY A 88 1.12 9.16 -2.42
C GLY A 88 2.18 8.83 -1.36
N ALA A 89 1.99 9.27 -0.11
CA ALA A 89 2.97 8.99 0.95
C ALA A 89 2.82 7.54 1.29
N SER A 90 3.92 6.80 1.30
CA SER A 90 3.91 5.63 2.15
C SER A 90 3.74 6.14 3.59
N PRO A 91 2.62 5.83 4.26
CA PRO A 91 2.45 6.13 5.68
C PRO A 91 3.36 5.25 6.54
N ILE A 92 3.92 4.18 5.94
CA ILE A 92 4.82 3.24 6.58
C ILE A 92 6.18 3.91 6.68
N ALA A 93 6.58 4.25 7.91
CA ALA A 93 7.85 4.87 8.19
C ALA A 93 9.00 3.90 7.86
N GLY A 94 9.96 4.34 7.04
CA GLY A 94 11.17 3.61 6.71
C GLY A 94 12.21 3.64 7.84
N ASN A 95 11.79 3.47 9.09
CA ASN A 95 12.65 3.56 10.28
C ASN A 95 13.49 2.29 10.52
N GLY A 96 13.68 1.47 9.49
CA GLY A 96 14.43 0.24 9.57
C GLY A 96 15.93 0.50 9.62
N ASN A 97 16.60 -0.10 10.61
CA ASN A 97 18.05 0.05 10.79
C ASN A 97 18.85 -0.89 9.87
N ASP A 98 18.25 -1.99 9.43
CA ASP A 98 18.91 -2.98 8.57
C ASP A 98 18.72 -2.61 7.09
N GLN A 99 19.79 -2.17 6.42
CA GLN A 99 19.77 -1.94 4.97
C GLN A 99 19.97 -3.26 4.23
N LEU A 100 18.92 -3.76 3.58
CA LEU A 100 18.95 -4.99 2.80
C LEU A 100 18.49 -4.77 1.37
N CYS A 101 18.94 -5.63 0.48
CA CYS A 101 18.65 -5.52 -0.93
C CYS A 101 17.25 -6.02 -1.27
N VAL A 102 16.56 -5.26 -2.10
CA VAL A 102 15.30 -5.62 -2.77
C VAL A 102 15.46 -5.46 -4.28
N ALA A 103 14.54 -6.03 -5.05
CA ALA A 103 14.45 -5.79 -6.49
C ALA A 103 13.09 -5.16 -6.84
N THR A 104 12.94 -4.71 -8.09
CA THR A 104 11.71 -4.06 -8.57
C THR A 104 10.53 -5.02 -8.59
N ASP A 105 10.69 -6.18 -9.23
CA ASP A 105 9.68 -7.24 -9.34
C ASP A 105 9.79 -8.25 -8.19
N ASN A 106 8.96 -9.30 -8.21
CA ASN A 106 9.09 -10.40 -7.26
C ASN A 106 10.49 -11.04 -7.30
N PHE A 107 11.08 -11.24 -6.14
CA PHE A 107 12.48 -11.57 -5.97
C PHE A 107 12.73 -12.53 -4.79
N ILE A 108 13.87 -13.21 -4.89
CA ILE A 108 14.54 -13.91 -3.80
C ILE A 108 16.03 -13.58 -3.93
N ILE A 109 16.64 -13.05 -2.88
CA ILE A 109 18.06 -12.66 -2.84
C ILE A 109 18.71 -13.36 -1.65
N ALA A 110 19.62 -14.29 -1.91
CA ALA A 110 20.28 -15.07 -0.84
C ALA A 110 21.36 -14.30 -0.07
N ALA A 111 21.94 -13.26 -0.68
CA ALA A 111 23.02 -12.46 -0.10
C ALA A 111 22.61 -10.98 -0.03
N ALA A 112 21.63 -10.67 0.83
CA ALA A 112 20.92 -9.40 0.81
C ALA A 112 21.68 -8.24 1.48
N ARG A 113 22.90 -8.45 1.97
CA ARG A 113 23.73 -7.38 2.58
C ARG A 113 24.58 -6.63 1.54
N GLN A 114 24.68 -7.12 0.30
CA GLN A 114 25.49 -6.51 -0.77
C GLN A 114 24.70 -6.42 -2.07
N CYS A 115 24.22 -5.22 -2.41
CA CYS A 115 23.32 -5.05 -3.55
C CYS A 115 24.09 -5.08 -4.86
N ARG A 116 23.54 -5.83 -5.83
CA ARG A 116 24.08 -5.97 -7.19
C ARG A 116 23.28 -5.09 -8.16
N THR A 117 23.73 -5.03 -9.42
CA THR A 117 22.99 -4.35 -10.49
C THR A 117 21.53 -4.84 -10.55
N GLY A 118 20.58 -3.91 -10.59
CA GLY A 118 19.14 -4.21 -10.55
C GLY A 118 18.55 -4.42 -9.15
N GLN A 119 19.36 -4.26 -8.09
CA GLN A 119 18.91 -4.29 -6.70
C GLN A 119 19.12 -2.92 -6.04
N THR A 120 18.25 -2.58 -5.11
CA THR A 120 18.32 -1.34 -4.34
C THR A 120 18.32 -1.64 -2.84
N PRO A 121 19.08 -0.87 -2.03
CA PRO A 121 18.99 -0.98 -0.59
C PRO A 121 17.64 -0.44 -0.11
N ALA A 122 17.02 -1.14 0.83
CA ALA A 122 15.80 -0.72 1.50
C ALA A 122 15.94 -0.94 3.03
N PRO A 123 15.31 -0.08 3.86
CA PRO A 123 15.34 -0.23 5.31
C PRO A 123 14.39 -1.34 5.77
N PHE A 124 14.90 -2.33 6.49
CA PHE A 124 14.13 -3.37 7.16
C PHE A 124 14.12 -3.15 8.67
N THR A 125 12.99 -3.49 9.29
CA THR A 125 12.80 -3.45 10.74
C THR A 125 12.64 -4.86 11.26
N GLN A 126 13.30 -5.17 12.38
CA GLN A 126 13.09 -6.45 13.05
C GLN A 126 11.68 -6.54 13.61
N VAL A 127 11.02 -7.68 13.34
CA VAL A 127 9.70 -8.00 13.85
C VAL A 127 9.74 -9.29 14.66
N THR A 128 8.87 -9.37 15.66
CA THR A 128 8.68 -10.57 16.47
C THR A 128 7.25 -11.05 16.24
N PRO A 129 7.03 -12.03 15.36
CA PRO A 129 5.71 -12.57 15.11
C PRO A 129 5.12 -13.24 16.35
N THR A 130 3.81 -13.15 16.50
CA THR A 130 3.07 -13.89 17.53
C THR A 130 2.82 -15.31 17.04
N LYS A 131 2.99 -16.30 17.93
CA LYS A 131 2.68 -17.70 17.63
C LYS A 131 1.20 -17.98 17.91
N ALA A 132 0.48 -18.47 16.90
CA ALA A 132 -0.90 -18.94 17.02
C ALA A 132 -0.96 -20.37 17.58
N ASP A 133 -2.15 -20.79 18.00
CA ASP A 133 -2.40 -22.13 18.59
C ASP A 133 -2.02 -23.28 17.65
N ASP A 134 -2.18 -23.07 16.33
CA ASP A 134 -1.83 -24.05 15.29
C ASP A 134 -0.32 -24.10 14.98
N GLY A 135 0.49 -23.29 15.67
CA GLY A 135 1.93 -23.18 15.48
C GLY A 135 2.37 -22.15 14.43
N THR A 136 1.44 -21.54 13.69
CA THR A 136 1.72 -20.49 12.71
C THR A 136 2.28 -19.26 13.40
N LEU A 137 3.31 -18.64 12.82
CA LEU A 137 3.83 -17.34 13.22
C LEU A 137 3.13 -16.23 12.44
N ILE A 138 2.63 -15.20 13.12
CA ILE A 138 1.86 -14.11 12.51
C ILE A 138 2.49 -12.77 12.87
N ALA A 139 2.88 -11.98 11.88
CA ALA A 139 3.25 -10.59 12.05
C ALA A 139 2.19 -9.68 11.42
N TYR A 140 1.80 -8.64 12.15
CA TYR A 140 0.78 -7.69 11.74
C TYR A 140 1.42 -6.40 11.23
N LEU A 141 1.02 -5.97 10.04
CA LEU A 141 1.19 -4.61 9.57
C LEU A 141 -0.02 -3.82 10.08
N ALA A 142 0.22 -2.84 10.95
CA ALA A 142 -0.83 -2.03 11.56
C ALA A 142 -0.48 -0.54 11.45
N GLU A 143 -1.50 0.30 11.43
CA GLU A 143 -1.36 1.76 11.52
C GLU A 143 -1.80 2.26 12.90
N SER A 144 -1.55 3.55 13.18
CA SER A 144 -1.83 4.15 14.49
C SER A 144 -3.30 4.13 14.91
N ALA A 145 -4.23 3.91 13.97
CA ALA A 145 -5.64 3.76 14.26
C ALA A 145 -5.99 2.41 14.90
N GLU A 146 -5.07 1.44 14.90
CA GLU A 146 -5.21 0.13 15.55
C GLU A 146 -6.48 -0.65 15.15
N TYR A 147 -6.82 -0.62 13.86
CA TYR A 147 -7.97 -1.33 13.33
C TYR A 147 -7.90 -2.84 13.60
N ASP A 148 -9.05 -3.44 13.90
CA ASP A 148 -9.24 -4.87 13.70
C ASP A 148 -9.36 -5.23 12.20
N ASP A 149 -9.55 -6.52 11.89
CA ASP A 149 -9.59 -6.96 10.50
C ASP A 149 -10.81 -6.39 9.74
N GLU A 150 -11.98 -6.27 10.38
CA GLU A 150 -13.18 -5.73 9.73
C GLU A 150 -13.05 -4.21 9.50
N GLN A 151 -12.58 -3.50 10.51
CA GLN A 151 -12.31 -2.06 10.44
C GLN A 151 -11.24 -1.75 9.39
N ALA A 152 -10.14 -2.52 9.33
CA ALA A 152 -9.08 -2.32 8.35
C ALA A 152 -9.60 -2.48 6.93
N ARG A 153 -10.48 -3.48 6.71
CA ARG A 153 -11.14 -3.69 5.43
C ARG A 153 -11.94 -2.45 5.02
N LEU A 154 -12.80 -1.99 5.90
CA LEU A 154 -13.73 -0.90 5.58
C LEU A 154 -13.00 0.44 5.46
N ALA A 155 -12.02 0.70 6.32
CA ALA A 155 -11.14 1.86 6.22
C ALA A 155 -10.35 1.85 4.91
N GLY A 156 -9.96 0.68 4.42
CA GLY A 156 -9.35 0.53 3.10
C GLY A 156 -10.30 0.92 1.95
N ILE A 157 -11.57 0.53 2.04
CA ILE A 157 -12.61 0.93 1.08
C ILE A 157 -12.83 2.44 1.14
N GLN A 158 -13.02 3.01 2.34
CA GLN A 158 -13.15 4.45 2.57
C GLN A 158 -11.98 5.20 1.93
N ARG A 159 -10.73 4.80 2.17
CA ARG A 159 -9.58 5.48 1.59
C ARG A 159 -9.59 5.47 0.06
N LEU A 160 -9.86 4.33 -0.56
CA LEU A 160 -9.92 4.25 -2.03
C LEU A 160 -11.10 5.02 -2.62
N LEU A 161 -12.24 5.09 -1.92
CA LEU A 161 -13.35 5.97 -2.29
C LEU A 161 -12.96 7.44 -2.20
N GLY A 162 -12.21 7.83 -1.16
CA GLY A 162 -11.68 9.20 -1.02
C GLY A 162 -10.77 9.56 -2.19
N ILE A 163 -9.86 8.67 -2.56
CA ILE A 163 -8.99 8.83 -3.74
C ILE A 163 -9.81 8.89 -5.04
N ALA A 164 -10.91 8.14 -5.13
CA ALA A 164 -11.83 8.21 -6.26
C ALA A 164 -12.68 9.50 -6.30
N GLY A 165 -12.56 10.37 -5.30
CA GLY A 165 -13.24 11.67 -5.22
C GLY A 165 -14.59 11.65 -4.51
N TYR A 166 -14.87 10.64 -3.68
CA TYR A 166 -16.09 10.57 -2.86
C TYR A 166 -15.83 11.08 -1.43
N ASP A 167 -16.81 11.78 -0.83
CA ASP A 167 -16.72 12.18 0.59
C ASP A 167 -17.02 10.99 1.51
N VAL A 168 -15.96 10.50 2.14
CA VAL A 168 -15.96 9.39 3.10
C VAL A 168 -15.25 9.77 4.40
N SER A 169 -15.14 11.07 4.71
CA SER A 169 -14.46 11.51 5.93
C SER A 169 -15.34 11.30 7.17
N PRO A 170 -14.78 10.80 8.29
CA PRO A 170 -13.39 10.33 8.47
C PRO A 170 -13.15 8.90 7.96
N ILE A 171 -11.88 8.55 7.69
CA ILE A 171 -11.46 7.17 7.44
C ILE A 171 -11.31 6.49 8.81
N ASP A 172 -12.36 5.81 9.25
CA ASP A 172 -12.50 5.26 10.60
C ASP A 172 -12.82 3.76 10.63
N GLY A 173 -13.06 3.14 9.48
CA GLY A 173 -13.44 1.74 9.40
C GLY A 173 -14.86 1.45 9.89
N VAL A 174 -15.74 2.45 9.92
CA VAL A 174 -17.14 2.33 10.35
C VAL A 174 -18.10 2.43 9.16
N ASP A 175 -19.10 1.54 9.12
CA ASP A 175 -20.10 1.51 8.05
C ASP A 175 -21.21 2.53 8.32
N GLY A 176 -20.91 3.79 8.06
CA GLY A 176 -21.86 4.90 8.18
C GLY A 176 -22.60 5.23 6.88
N PRO A 177 -23.68 6.03 6.95
CA PRO A 177 -24.47 6.44 5.78
C PRO A 177 -23.64 7.11 4.67
N LYS A 178 -22.59 7.85 5.03
CA LYS A 178 -21.65 8.45 4.05
C LYS A 178 -20.87 7.37 3.28
N THR A 179 -20.30 6.39 3.99
CA THR A 179 -19.56 5.27 3.39
C THR A 179 -20.47 4.48 2.45
N GLN A 180 -21.69 4.17 2.88
CA GLN A 180 -22.68 3.44 2.07
C GLN A 180 -23.08 4.21 0.81
N ALA A 181 -23.37 5.51 0.94
CA ALA A 181 -23.72 6.35 -0.20
C ALA A 181 -22.58 6.48 -1.21
N ALA A 182 -21.34 6.69 -0.72
CA ALA A 182 -20.14 6.77 -1.54
C ALA A 182 -19.87 5.45 -2.28
N LEU A 183 -19.96 4.31 -1.57
CA LEU A 183 -19.77 3.00 -2.15
C LEU A 183 -20.82 2.69 -3.22
N ALA A 184 -22.10 2.96 -2.95
CA ALA A 184 -23.17 2.77 -3.92
C ALA A 184 -22.98 3.64 -5.17
N ALA A 185 -22.57 4.90 -4.99
CA ALA A 185 -22.28 5.81 -6.10
C ALA A 185 -21.05 5.36 -6.91
N PHE A 186 -20.00 4.87 -6.24
CA PHE A 186 -18.83 4.27 -6.88
C PHE A 186 -19.20 3.07 -7.73
N LEU A 187 -19.90 2.08 -7.15
CA LEU A 187 -20.31 0.86 -7.85
C LEU A 187 -21.16 1.20 -9.08
N LYS A 188 -22.14 2.10 -8.93
CA LYS A 188 -22.98 2.58 -10.04
C LYS A 188 -22.17 3.25 -11.13
N SER A 189 -21.22 4.13 -10.78
CA SER A 189 -20.38 4.84 -11.76
C SER A 189 -19.47 3.90 -12.57
N ARG A 190 -19.11 2.76 -11.98
CA ARG A 190 -18.24 1.75 -12.58
C ARG A 190 -19.00 0.56 -13.19
N GLY A 191 -20.34 0.57 -13.14
CA GLY A 191 -21.17 -0.53 -13.64
C GLY A 191 -20.96 -1.83 -12.87
N LEU A 192 -20.58 -1.76 -11.59
CA LEU A 192 -20.31 -2.90 -10.73
C LEU A 192 -21.56 -3.29 -9.92
N ALA A 193 -21.77 -4.60 -9.76
CA ALA A 193 -22.79 -5.13 -8.85
C ALA A 193 -22.33 -5.06 -7.39
N SER A 194 -23.25 -5.08 -6.43
CA SER A 194 -22.94 -4.93 -5.01
C SER A 194 -22.25 -6.14 -4.37
N ASP A 195 -22.43 -7.33 -4.93
CA ASP A 195 -21.80 -8.57 -4.46
C ASP A 195 -20.27 -8.56 -4.62
N VAL A 196 -19.76 -7.78 -5.59
CA VAL A 196 -18.30 -7.61 -5.81
C VAL A 196 -17.58 -7.12 -4.55
N VAL A 197 -18.25 -6.36 -3.68
CA VAL A 197 -17.67 -5.82 -2.45
C VAL A 197 -17.17 -6.93 -1.54
N SER A 198 -17.83 -8.09 -1.55
CA SER A 198 -17.44 -9.26 -0.73
C SER A 198 -16.31 -10.09 -1.35
N GLN A 199 -15.99 -9.88 -2.63
CA GLN A 199 -15.03 -10.69 -3.35
C GLN A 199 -13.58 -10.36 -2.95
N PRO A 200 -12.67 -11.35 -2.89
CA PRO A 200 -11.24 -11.12 -2.60
C PRO A 200 -10.56 -10.18 -3.59
N THR A 201 -11.07 -10.09 -4.82
CA THR A 201 -10.54 -9.24 -5.90
C THR A 201 -11.00 -7.78 -5.80
N PHE A 202 -11.89 -7.43 -4.85
CA PHE A 202 -12.49 -6.10 -4.80
C PHE A 202 -11.47 -4.97 -4.69
N PHE A 203 -10.42 -5.15 -3.90
CA PHE A 203 -9.35 -4.14 -3.76
C PHE A 203 -8.56 -3.96 -5.05
N ALA A 204 -8.32 -5.02 -5.83
CA ALA A 204 -7.73 -4.89 -7.16
C ALA A 204 -8.63 -4.05 -8.08
N THR A 205 -9.95 -4.35 -8.09
CA THR A 205 -10.94 -3.58 -8.86
C THR A 205 -10.95 -2.10 -8.47
N MET A 206 -10.92 -1.78 -7.17
CA MET A 206 -10.89 -0.39 -6.70
C MET A 206 -9.57 0.30 -7.08
N VAL A 207 -8.43 -0.38 -6.93
CA VAL A 207 -7.10 0.14 -7.31
C VAL A 207 -7.04 0.44 -8.81
N ASP A 208 -7.56 -0.44 -9.66
CA ASP A 208 -7.60 -0.20 -11.11
C ASP A 208 -8.55 0.94 -11.45
N ALA A 209 -9.71 1.02 -10.79
CA ALA A 209 -10.68 2.08 -11.00
C ALA A 209 -10.11 3.46 -10.64
N VAL A 210 -9.38 3.60 -9.54
CA VAL A 210 -8.72 4.87 -9.17
C VAL A 210 -7.53 5.19 -10.07
N GLN A 211 -7.05 4.28 -10.91
CA GLN A 211 -6.01 4.58 -11.90
C GLN A 211 -6.59 4.98 -13.27
N THR A 212 -7.92 5.11 -13.37
CA THR A 212 -8.60 5.67 -14.55
C THR A 212 -9.09 7.08 -14.27
N PRO A 213 -9.24 7.95 -15.29
CA PRO A 213 -9.85 9.28 -15.12
C PRO A 213 -11.21 9.20 -14.43
N SER A 214 -11.45 10.10 -13.47
CA SER A 214 -12.71 10.21 -12.72
C SER A 214 -13.53 11.37 -13.27
N PRO A 215 -14.88 11.24 -13.27
CA PRO A 215 -15.76 12.38 -13.53
C PRO A 215 -15.73 13.46 -12.44
N THR A 216 -15.02 13.25 -11.33
CA THR A 216 -14.88 14.20 -10.21
C THR A 216 -13.42 14.39 -9.81
N GLY A 217 -13.11 15.53 -9.17
CA GLY A 217 -11.79 15.81 -8.61
C GLY A 217 -10.69 16.10 -9.64
N LEU A 218 -9.44 15.92 -9.24
CA LEU A 218 -8.27 16.08 -10.09
C LEU A 218 -7.72 14.69 -10.44
N THR A 219 -7.44 14.46 -11.72
CA THR A 219 -6.66 13.31 -12.19
C THR A 219 -5.40 13.80 -12.88
N TRP A 220 -4.27 13.20 -12.54
CA TRP A 220 -3.04 13.30 -13.31
C TRP A 220 -2.89 12.07 -14.21
N CYS A 221 -2.58 12.24 -15.48
CA CYS A 221 -2.24 11.15 -16.39
C CYS A 221 -0.86 11.41 -16.99
N ASN A 222 0.04 10.45 -16.86
CA ASN A 222 1.38 10.52 -17.40
C ASN A 222 1.41 9.88 -18.81
N ASP A 223 1.38 10.72 -19.84
CA ASP A 223 1.49 10.28 -21.24
C ASP A 223 2.96 10.28 -21.73
N THR A 224 3.93 10.53 -20.83
CA THR A 224 5.37 10.47 -21.15
C THR A 224 5.95 9.06 -20.92
N PRO A 225 7.10 8.72 -21.50
CA PRO A 225 7.81 7.48 -21.18
C PRO A 225 8.58 7.54 -19.85
N HIS A 226 8.55 8.67 -19.15
CA HIS A 226 9.34 8.90 -17.93
C HIS A 226 8.50 8.71 -16.68
N LYS A 227 9.16 8.48 -15.54
CA LYS A 227 8.53 8.59 -14.23
C LYS A 227 8.20 10.05 -13.96
N VAL A 228 6.95 10.34 -13.56
CA VAL A 228 6.54 11.69 -13.16
C VAL A 228 6.30 11.73 -11.66
N MET A 229 6.84 12.75 -11.00
CA MET A 229 6.57 13.07 -9.59
C MET A 229 5.67 14.31 -9.56
N ALA A 230 4.53 14.21 -8.88
CA ALA A 230 3.54 15.28 -8.80
C ALA A 230 3.32 15.75 -7.35
N ALA A 231 2.85 16.98 -7.21
CA ALA A 231 2.42 17.58 -5.96
C ALA A 231 1.09 18.30 -6.18
N VAL A 232 0.24 18.28 -5.16
CA VAL A 232 -1.04 19.00 -5.11
C VAL A 232 -0.99 20.02 -3.98
N ALA A 233 -1.67 21.15 -4.13
CA ALA A 233 -1.99 22.00 -3.01
C ALA A 233 -3.47 22.38 -2.99
N THR A 234 -4.03 22.49 -1.79
CA THR A 234 -5.42 22.86 -1.56
C THR A 234 -5.48 24.15 -0.74
N ASP A 235 -6.40 25.05 -1.10
CA ASP A 235 -6.69 26.29 -0.38
C ASP A 235 -8.17 26.28 0.03
N ASP A 236 -8.44 26.23 1.34
CA ASP A 236 -9.79 26.32 1.90
C ASP A 236 -10.27 27.77 2.11
N GLY A 237 -9.42 28.76 1.79
CA GLY A 237 -9.59 30.19 2.02
C GLY A 237 -9.05 30.69 3.35
N ARG A 238 -8.50 29.82 4.19
CA ARG A 238 -7.77 30.15 5.43
C ARG A 238 -6.33 29.65 5.36
N THR A 239 -6.15 28.40 4.93
CA THR A 239 -4.86 27.73 4.91
C THR A 239 -4.62 27.11 3.53
N VAL A 240 -3.39 27.24 3.05
CA VAL A 240 -2.91 26.55 1.86
C VAL A 240 -2.01 25.40 2.29
N VAL A 241 -2.38 24.17 1.94
CA VAL A 241 -1.61 22.96 2.26
C VAL A 241 -1.08 22.35 0.98
N SER A 242 0.25 22.17 0.87
CA SER A 242 0.88 21.46 -0.24
C SER A 242 1.32 20.06 0.20
N ARG A 243 1.12 19.06 -0.66
CA ARG A 243 1.42 17.64 -0.42
C ARG A 243 2.12 17.03 -1.64
N GLY A 244 3.13 16.19 -1.41
CA GLY A 244 3.87 15.50 -2.45
C GLY A 244 4.86 14.50 -1.85
N TRP A 245 5.70 13.80 -2.60
CA TRP A 245 5.57 13.54 -4.02
C TRP A 245 4.68 12.33 -4.30
N TYR A 246 3.86 12.44 -5.33
CA TYR A 246 3.05 11.37 -5.86
C TYR A 246 3.74 10.81 -7.11
N ARG A 247 4.04 9.51 -7.10
CA ARG A 247 4.67 8.86 -8.26
C ARG A 247 3.60 8.44 -9.26
N ILE A 248 3.78 8.81 -10.52
CA ILE A 248 2.91 8.45 -11.63
C ILE A 248 3.78 7.78 -12.69
N ASP A 249 3.66 6.46 -12.80
CA ASP A 249 4.39 5.69 -13.81
C ASP A 249 3.90 6.01 -15.23
N ALA A 250 4.76 5.75 -16.21
CA ALA A 250 4.45 5.96 -17.63
C ALA A 250 3.16 5.23 -18.01
N GLY A 251 2.25 5.95 -18.70
CA GLY A 251 0.96 5.44 -19.13
C GLY A 251 -0.07 5.24 -18.01
N LYS A 252 0.23 5.64 -16.77
CA LYS A 252 -0.70 5.53 -15.63
C LYS A 252 -1.34 6.88 -15.32
N CYS A 253 -2.54 6.80 -14.74
CA CYS A 253 -3.17 7.94 -14.12
C CYS A 253 -3.25 7.76 -12.60
N LEU A 254 -3.36 8.87 -11.90
CA LEU A 254 -3.41 8.95 -10.45
C LEU A 254 -4.32 10.09 -10.00
N HIS A 255 -5.00 9.89 -8.89
CA HIS A 255 -5.80 10.91 -8.22
C HIS A 255 -5.10 11.29 -6.93
N PRO A 256 -4.70 12.56 -6.73
CA PRO A 256 -4.25 12.99 -5.42
C PRO A 256 -5.41 12.94 -4.43
N ASP A 257 -5.10 12.56 -3.19
CA ASP A 257 -6.01 12.65 -2.05
C ASP A 257 -6.30 14.13 -1.71
N ILE A 258 -7.37 14.66 -2.32
CA ILE A 258 -7.92 15.99 -2.05
C ILE A 258 -9.10 15.80 -1.11
N THR A 259 -8.88 16.09 0.17
CA THR A 259 -9.90 15.98 1.20
C THR A 259 -10.75 17.25 1.28
N GLY A 260 -12.03 17.09 1.65
CA GLY A 260 -12.97 18.19 1.84
C GLY A 260 -13.41 18.87 0.54
N GLN A 261 -13.75 20.16 0.63
CA GLN A 261 -14.17 20.99 -0.49
C GLN A 261 -13.27 22.24 -0.59
N PRO A 262 -12.06 22.11 -1.15
CA PRO A 262 -11.16 23.25 -1.28
C PRO A 262 -11.76 24.31 -2.20
N LYS A 263 -11.51 25.58 -1.90
CA LYS A 263 -11.89 26.70 -2.77
C LYS A 263 -11.01 26.77 -4.00
N LYS A 264 -9.73 26.39 -3.87
CA LYS A 264 -8.79 26.30 -4.99
C LYS A 264 -7.91 25.07 -4.86
N VAL A 265 -7.57 24.51 -6.01
CA VAL A 265 -6.62 23.40 -6.13
C VAL A 265 -5.49 23.85 -7.04
N TYR A 266 -4.27 23.44 -6.69
CA TYR A 266 -3.06 23.71 -7.44
C TYR A 266 -2.33 22.41 -7.72
N SER A 267 -1.63 22.35 -8.84
CA SER A 267 -0.85 21.18 -9.23
C SER A 267 0.53 21.58 -9.74
N PHE A 268 1.51 20.76 -9.41
CA PHE A 268 2.84 20.75 -10.01
C PHE A 268 3.21 19.30 -10.34
N ALA A 269 3.97 19.10 -11.40
CA ALA A 269 4.59 17.82 -11.71
C ALA A 269 5.92 17.99 -12.44
N GLU A 270 6.83 17.03 -12.28
CA GLU A 270 8.09 16.97 -13.01
C GLU A 270 8.44 15.55 -13.42
N ALA A 271 9.07 15.39 -14.58
CA ALA A 271 9.63 14.13 -15.03
C ALA A 271 11.01 13.91 -14.41
N VAL A 272 11.28 12.70 -13.95
CA VAL A 272 12.51 12.31 -13.27
C VAL A 272 13.06 10.99 -13.81
N ASP A 273 14.38 10.79 -13.69
CA ASP A 273 15.05 9.54 -14.02
C ASP A 273 14.95 8.50 -12.89
N ASP A 274 15.62 7.36 -13.06
CA ASP A 274 15.58 6.26 -12.09
C ASP A 274 16.20 6.65 -10.74
N GLU A 275 17.18 7.56 -10.74
CA GLU A 275 17.78 8.15 -9.54
C GLU A 275 16.98 9.33 -8.95
N ASN A 276 15.76 9.59 -9.44
CA ASN A 276 14.87 10.71 -9.05
C ASN A 276 15.44 12.10 -9.38
N ARG A 277 16.34 12.21 -10.35
CA ARG A 277 16.85 13.51 -10.82
C ARG A 277 15.94 14.06 -11.91
N THR A 278 15.68 15.36 -11.88
CA THR A 278 14.83 16.04 -12.87
C THR A 278 15.37 15.86 -14.29
N ILE A 279 14.52 15.34 -15.17
CA ILE A 279 14.81 15.20 -16.60
C ILE A 279 14.74 16.59 -17.24
N LYS A 280 15.69 16.88 -18.13
CA LYS A 280 15.75 18.14 -18.88
C LYS A 280 15.58 17.89 -20.37
N LEU A 281 14.70 18.67 -21.00
CA LEU A 281 14.55 18.73 -22.45
C LEU A 281 15.09 20.07 -22.94
N LYS A 282 16.09 20.06 -23.83
CA LYS A 282 16.76 21.28 -24.33
C LYS A 282 17.22 22.21 -23.19
N ASN A 283 17.89 21.64 -22.18
CA ASN A 283 18.35 22.31 -20.94
C ASN A 283 17.27 22.90 -20.02
N LYS A 284 15.97 22.73 -20.31
CA LYS A 284 14.88 23.12 -19.42
C LYS A 284 14.33 21.90 -18.67
N PRO A 285 14.02 22.00 -17.37
CA PRO A 285 13.30 20.95 -16.66
C PRO A 285 12.02 20.57 -17.41
N LEU A 286 11.77 19.27 -17.57
CA LEU A 286 10.51 18.76 -18.07
C LEU A 286 9.51 18.74 -16.91
N ASN A 287 8.79 19.85 -16.75
CA ASN A 287 7.81 20.03 -15.68
C ASN A 287 6.51 20.67 -16.19
N TRP A 288 5.45 20.48 -15.41
CA TRP A 288 4.11 21.01 -15.62
C TRP A 288 3.71 21.76 -14.36
N GLY A 289 3.89 23.07 -14.41
CA GLY A 289 3.68 23.97 -13.28
C GLY A 289 3.16 25.32 -13.74
N GLY A 290 3.16 26.29 -12.83
CA GLY A 290 2.66 27.64 -13.09
C GLY A 290 3.37 28.68 -12.25
N LEU A 291 2.75 29.85 -12.12
CA LEU A 291 3.36 31.01 -11.47
C LEU A 291 3.14 31.05 -9.95
N VAL A 292 2.27 30.20 -9.41
CA VAL A 292 1.91 30.21 -7.99
C VAL A 292 3.01 29.51 -7.19
N GLN A 293 3.88 30.28 -6.53
CA GLN A 293 4.97 29.73 -5.73
C GLN A 293 4.44 29.13 -4.43
N LEU A 294 4.66 27.84 -4.23
CA LEU A 294 4.33 27.09 -3.01
C LEU A 294 5.51 26.24 -2.59
N CYS A 295 5.55 25.86 -1.32
CA CYS A 295 6.66 25.14 -0.74
C CYS A 295 6.58 23.64 -1.05
N THR A 296 7.69 23.07 -1.49
CA THR A 296 7.92 21.63 -1.67
C THR A 296 9.25 21.24 -1.01
N ARG A 297 9.50 19.96 -0.78
CA ARG A 297 10.83 19.48 -0.34
C ARG A 297 11.21 18.22 -1.12
N GLU A 298 12.47 17.81 -1.02
CA GLU A 298 13.01 16.68 -1.77
C GLU A 298 12.29 15.36 -1.44
N ASN A 299 12.12 15.09 -0.14
CA ASN A 299 11.41 13.89 0.32
C ASN A 299 9.89 14.09 0.33
N LYS A 300 9.15 12.99 0.48
CA LYS A 300 7.71 13.01 0.74
C LYS A 300 7.33 14.05 1.80
N PHE A 301 6.27 14.82 1.58
CA PHE A 301 5.93 16.01 2.35
C PHE A 301 4.44 16.34 2.39
N GLU A 302 4.12 17.09 3.43
CA GLU A 302 2.88 17.82 3.65
C GLU A 302 3.24 19.06 4.47
N THR A 303 2.81 20.25 4.06
CA THR A 303 3.08 21.49 4.79
C THR A 303 2.00 22.53 4.56
N SER A 304 1.62 23.24 5.62
CA SER A 304 0.81 24.46 5.57
C SER A 304 1.67 25.73 5.60
N GLU A 305 2.98 25.60 5.79
CA GLU A 305 3.93 26.73 5.85
C GLU A 305 4.35 27.13 4.44
N GLN A 306 3.56 27.99 3.78
CA GLN A 306 3.81 28.43 2.40
C GLN A 306 4.67 29.72 2.30
N GLY A 307 5.00 30.33 3.45
CA GLY A 307 5.78 31.58 3.51
C GLY A 307 7.27 31.30 3.72
N ASP A 308 8.11 31.96 2.93
CA ASP A 308 9.58 31.89 3.00
C ASP A 308 10.11 30.44 3.00
N CYS A 309 9.78 29.69 1.94
CA CYS A 309 10.16 28.29 1.77
C CYS A 309 11.65 28.02 2.06
N PRO A 310 12.61 28.79 1.52
CA PRO A 310 14.04 28.50 1.69
C PRO A 310 14.50 28.56 3.14
N SER A 311 14.06 29.56 3.91
CA SER A 311 14.43 29.70 5.32
C SER A 311 13.93 28.56 6.21
N ARG A 312 12.97 27.76 5.70
CA ARG A 312 12.35 26.63 6.39
C ARG A 312 12.79 25.26 5.84
N GLY A 313 13.80 25.24 4.96
CA GLY A 313 14.30 24.00 4.35
C GLY A 313 13.41 23.45 3.24
N PHE A 314 12.54 24.28 2.66
CA PHE A 314 11.72 23.96 1.49
C PHE A 314 12.24 24.67 0.24
N ALA A 315 11.92 24.13 -0.94
CA ALA A 315 12.07 24.78 -2.23
C ALA A 315 10.79 25.56 -2.58
N ALA A 316 10.93 26.73 -3.20
CA ALA A 316 9.83 27.44 -3.83
C ALA A 316 9.59 26.88 -5.23
N THR A 317 8.42 26.27 -5.43
CA THR A 317 8.06 25.57 -6.66
C THR A 317 6.81 26.20 -7.26
N GLY A 318 6.79 26.37 -8.59
CA GLY A 318 5.69 27.02 -9.30
C GLY A 318 4.55 26.07 -9.64
N PHE A 319 3.43 26.16 -8.93
CA PHE A 319 2.22 25.40 -9.21
C PHE A 319 1.29 26.14 -10.19
N THR A 320 0.49 25.39 -10.93
CA THR A 320 -0.62 25.91 -11.74
C THR A 320 -1.94 25.74 -11.02
N ALA A 321 -2.86 26.71 -11.16
CA ALA A 321 -4.21 26.58 -10.66
C ALA A 321 -5.00 25.54 -11.50
N VAL A 322 -5.86 24.79 -10.82
CA VAL A 322 -6.70 23.75 -11.40
C VAL A 322 -8.14 24.03 -11.00
N ASP A 323 -9.01 24.22 -12.00
CA ASP A 323 -10.45 24.33 -11.77
C ASP A 323 -11.08 22.93 -11.75
N ILE A 324 -11.53 22.52 -10.56
CA ILE A 324 -12.29 21.28 -10.32
C ILE A 324 -13.75 21.57 -9.91
N THR A 325 -14.20 22.82 -10.00
CA THR A 325 -15.53 23.23 -9.53
C THR A 325 -16.67 22.78 -10.43
N ARG A 326 -16.38 22.48 -11.70
CA ARG A 326 -17.36 22.04 -12.72
C ARG A 326 -17.33 20.54 -13.01
N GLY A 327 -16.72 19.76 -12.12
CA GLY A 327 -16.52 18.31 -12.28
C GLY A 327 -15.04 17.92 -12.32
N GLY A 328 -14.77 16.71 -12.81
CA GLY A 328 -13.44 16.13 -12.89
C GLY A 328 -12.55 16.86 -13.88
N LYS A 329 -11.31 17.17 -13.45
CA LYS A 329 -10.27 17.74 -14.29
C LYS A 329 -9.14 16.73 -14.46
N THR A 330 -8.90 16.32 -15.70
CA THR A 330 -7.71 15.53 -16.05
C THR A 330 -6.61 16.45 -16.57
N LEU A 331 -5.44 16.42 -15.92
CA LEU A 331 -4.20 17.00 -16.43
C LEU A 331 -3.38 15.90 -17.07
N ARG A 332 -3.02 16.08 -18.34
CA ARG A 332 -2.23 15.13 -19.10
C ARG A 332 -0.81 15.66 -19.25
N PHE A 333 0.16 14.94 -18.68
CA PHE A 333 1.58 15.26 -18.78
C PHE A 333 2.12 14.62 -20.05
N ALA A 334 2.31 15.44 -21.08
CA ALA A 334 2.81 15.02 -22.38
C ALA A 334 4.11 15.74 -22.70
N LEU A 335 4.91 15.14 -23.60
CA LEU A 335 6.09 15.81 -24.14
C LEU A 335 5.66 17.04 -24.98
N PRO A 336 6.43 18.16 -24.93
CA PRO A 336 6.11 19.39 -25.66
C PRO A 336 6.12 19.27 -27.18
#